data_AF-A0A3N5HY79-F1
#
_entry.id   AF-A0A3N5HY79-F1
#
_cell.length_a   1.000
_cell.length_b   1.000
_cell.length_c   1.000
_cell.angle_alpha   90.00
_cell.angle_beta   90.00
_cell.angle_gamma   90.00
#
_symmetry.space_group_name_H-M   'P 1'
#
loop_
_entity.id
_entity.type
_entity.pdbx_description
1 polymer ?
#
loop_
_entity_poly.entity_id
_entity_poly.type
_entity_poly.pdbx_seq_one_letter_code
_entity_poly.pdbx_strand_id
1 'polypeptide(L)'
;MPAPGFSTLLEISGAGLPPYSARGLTQTLAPIQQAAQMRRSINGKLIDVSLPQFKLFASSVSGADQRPPFAYFPGTLVTVRCLSFLSYKTSGGAQERDAVPGSHVVEGAWTYYRPVLVMRVMSFSISEEEWAAGVNWSVALEEYELDDDPS
;
A
#
# COMPACT_ATOMS: atom_id res chain seq x y z
N MET A 1 -4.62 16.69 3.43
CA MET A 1 -3.26 17.26 3.55
C MET A 1 -2.38 16.24 4.27
N PRO A 2 -1.05 16.20 4.04
CA PRO A 2 -0.14 15.32 4.80
C PRO A 2 -0.17 15.66 6.30
N ALA A 3 0.15 14.68 7.15
CA ALA A 3 0.19 14.88 8.60
C ALA A 3 1.35 15.83 9.01
N PRO A 4 1.28 16.50 10.18
CA PRO A 4 2.35 17.39 10.63
C PRO A 4 3.69 16.65 10.70
N GLY A 5 4.73 17.20 10.04
CA GLY A 5 6.07 16.58 9.95
C GLY A 5 6.33 15.80 8.66
N PHE A 6 5.36 15.68 7.75
CA PHE A 6 5.49 14.95 6.49
C PHE A 6 5.29 15.86 5.27
N SER A 7 6.05 15.58 4.20
CA SER A 7 5.99 16.32 2.93
C SER A 7 5.04 15.70 1.90
N THR A 8 4.60 14.44 2.11
CA THR A 8 3.81 13.65 1.16
C THR A 8 2.64 12.92 1.83
N LEU A 9 1.59 12.61 1.05
CA LEU A 9 0.46 11.78 1.51
C LEU A 9 0.81 10.30 1.63
N LEU A 10 1.68 9.80 0.74
CA LEU A 10 2.23 8.46 0.83
C LEU A 10 3.43 8.47 1.77
N GLU A 11 3.48 7.52 2.68
CA GLU A 11 4.61 7.34 3.58
C GLU A 11 4.97 5.86 3.70
N ILE A 12 6.26 5.59 3.82
CA ILE A 12 6.81 4.28 4.14
C ILE A 12 7.67 4.51 5.39
N SER A 13 7.27 4.01 6.56
CA SER A 13 7.98 4.21 7.83
C SER A 13 9.42 3.67 7.73
N GLY A 14 10.46 4.27 8.36
CA GLY A 14 10.47 5.13 9.56
C GLY A 14 11.15 6.51 9.45
N ALA A 15 11.16 7.16 8.29
CA ALA A 15 11.63 8.56 8.14
C ALA A 15 10.77 9.44 7.22
N GLY A 16 9.69 8.90 6.64
CA GLY A 16 9.04 9.52 5.48
C GLY A 16 9.91 9.40 4.22
N LEU A 17 9.42 9.93 3.10
CA LEU A 17 10.23 10.04 1.90
C LEU A 17 11.19 11.23 2.04
N PRO A 18 12.50 11.05 1.82
CA PRO A 18 13.46 12.15 1.95
C PRO A 18 13.17 13.26 0.94
N PRO A 19 13.60 14.51 1.21
CA PRO A 19 13.45 15.60 0.26
C PRO A 19 13.99 15.24 -1.13
N TYR A 20 13.28 15.66 -2.17
CA TYR A 20 13.62 15.41 -3.57
C TYR A 20 13.58 13.95 -4.02
N SER A 21 12.82 13.09 -3.33
CA SER A 21 12.55 11.70 -3.75
C SER A 21 11.08 11.43 -4.10
N ALA A 22 10.23 12.45 -4.05
CA ALA A 22 8.78 12.33 -3.95
C ALA A 22 8.00 12.91 -5.14
N ARG A 23 8.69 13.56 -6.10
CA ARG A 23 8.04 14.00 -7.33
C ARG A 23 7.62 12.77 -8.15
N GLY A 24 6.47 12.89 -8.82
CA GLY A 24 5.93 11.81 -9.65
C GLY A 24 5.50 10.56 -8.85
N LEU A 25 5.25 10.68 -7.54
CA LEU A 25 4.83 9.54 -6.72
C LEU A 25 3.57 8.87 -7.25
N THR A 26 3.64 7.57 -7.46
CA THR A 26 2.49 6.72 -7.76
C THR A 26 2.43 5.54 -6.80
N GLN A 27 1.21 5.05 -6.58
CA GLN A 27 0.97 3.81 -5.87
C GLN A 27 -0.08 3.00 -6.62
N THR A 28 0.17 1.71 -6.77
CA THR A 28 -0.85 0.70 -7.05
C THR A 28 -1.16 -0.08 -5.78
N LEU A 29 -2.41 -0.46 -5.59
CA LEU A 29 -2.86 -1.30 -4.48
C LEU A 29 -3.85 -2.32 -5.04
N ALA A 30 -3.55 -3.61 -4.90
CA ALA A 30 -4.36 -4.69 -5.46
C ALA A 30 -4.34 -5.92 -4.53
N PRO A 31 -5.41 -6.74 -4.48
CA PRO A 31 -5.38 -7.99 -3.73
C PRO A 31 -4.29 -8.94 -4.25
N ILE A 32 -3.61 -9.63 -3.34
CA ILE A 32 -2.63 -10.67 -3.68
C ILE A 32 -3.37 -11.82 -4.38
N GLN A 33 -3.05 -12.05 -5.66
CA GLN A 33 -3.80 -12.99 -6.50
C GLN A 33 -3.64 -14.45 -6.05
N GLN A 34 -2.48 -14.80 -5.51
CA GLN A 34 -2.18 -16.14 -5.00
C GLN A 34 -3.05 -16.51 -3.80
N ALA A 35 -3.55 -15.50 -3.07
CA ALA A 35 -4.44 -15.65 -1.93
C ALA A 35 -5.92 -15.81 -2.34
N ALA A 36 -6.27 -15.50 -3.59
CA ALA A 36 -7.64 -15.66 -4.10
C ALA A 36 -7.95 -17.14 -4.38
N GLN A 37 -8.89 -17.71 -3.62
CA GLN A 37 -9.35 -19.08 -3.80
C GLN A 37 -10.82 -19.07 -4.23
N MET A 38 -11.06 -19.00 -5.54
CA MET A 38 -12.42 -19.04 -6.09
C MET A 38 -12.77 -20.47 -6.51
N ARG A 39 -13.91 -21.00 -6.05
CA ARG A 39 -14.41 -22.32 -6.45
C ARG A 39 -15.84 -22.25 -6.99
N ARG A 40 -16.18 -23.18 -7.88
CA ARG A 40 -17.56 -23.35 -8.35
C ARG A 40 -18.32 -24.25 -7.39
N SER A 41 -19.53 -23.84 -7.02
CA SER A 41 -20.46 -24.72 -6.31
C SER A 41 -21.01 -25.79 -7.25
N ILE A 42 -21.68 -26.80 -6.68
CA ILE A 42 -22.39 -27.84 -7.44
C ILE A 42 -23.42 -27.27 -8.43
N ASN A 43 -23.90 -26.05 -8.20
CA ASN A 43 -24.86 -25.34 -9.05
C ASN A 43 -24.19 -24.36 -10.03
N GLY A 44 -22.86 -24.42 -10.17
CA GLY A 44 -22.11 -23.55 -11.09
C GLY A 44 -21.88 -22.11 -10.62
N LYS A 45 -22.30 -21.75 -9.39
CA LYS A 45 -22.05 -20.40 -8.82
C LYS A 45 -20.59 -20.28 -8.40
N LEU A 46 -19.92 -19.19 -8.76
CA LEU A 46 -18.57 -18.90 -8.27
C LEU A 46 -18.67 -18.37 -6.84
N ILE A 47 -17.93 -18.97 -5.92
CA ILE A 47 -17.84 -18.58 -4.52
C ILE A 47 -16.38 -18.38 -4.13
N ASP A 48 -16.12 -17.39 -3.30
CA ASP A 48 -14.83 -17.20 -2.64
C ASP A 48 -14.76 -18.15 -1.44
N VAL A 49 -13.73 -18.99 -1.40
CA VAL A 49 -13.46 -19.92 -0.29
C VAL A 49 -12.15 -19.57 0.41
N SER A 50 -11.56 -18.41 0.12
CA SER A 50 -10.41 -17.90 0.87
C SER A 50 -10.78 -17.62 2.32
N LEU A 51 -9.81 -17.84 3.20
CA LEU A 51 -9.96 -17.44 4.60
C LEU A 51 -9.85 -15.91 4.69
N PRO A 52 -10.61 -15.25 5.58
CA PRO A 52 -10.55 -13.79 5.73
C PRO A 52 -9.13 -13.24 5.97
N GLN A 53 -8.28 -13.99 6.66
CA GLN A 53 -6.86 -13.68 6.90
C GLN A 53 -6.04 -13.56 5.60
N PHE A 54 -6.45 -14.23 4.52
CA PHE A 54 -5.79 -14.16 3.22
C PHE A 54 -6.24 -12.97 2.35
N LYS A 55 -7.05 -12.06 2.89
CA LYS A 55 -7.46 -10.82 2.18
C LYS A 55 -6.37 -9.74 2.28
N LEU A 56 -5.19 -10.06 1.80
CA LEU A 56 -3.99 -9.23 1.86
C LEU A 56 -3.76 -8.47 0.54
N PHE A 57 -3.13 -7.29 0.62
CA PHE A 57 -2.83 -6.44 -0.53
C PHE A 57 -1.36 -6.51 -0.97
N ALA A 58 -1.14 -6.51 -2.28
CA ALA A 58 0.13 -6.13 -2.90
C ALA A 58 0.09 -4.63 -3.24
N SER A 59 1.23 -3.96 -3.07
CA SER A 59 1.40 -2.56 -3.43
C SER A 59 2.70 -2.37 -4.22
N SER A 60 2.65 -1.55 -5.26
CA SER A 60 3.88 -1.01 -5.88
C SER A 60 3.87 0.50 -5.74
N VAL A 61 4.98 1.04 -5.21
CA VAL A 61 5.18 2.48 -5.06
C VAL A 61 6.38 2.87 -5.91
N SER A 62 6.27 3.99 -6.63
CA SER A 62 7.37 4.52 -7.44
C SER A 62 7.42 6.04 -7.40
N GLY A 63 8.60 6.60 -7.67
CA GLY A 63 8.82 8.04 -7.77
C GLY A 63 9.88 8.36 -8.82
N ALA A 64 9.83 9.59 -9.32
CA ALA A 64 10.72 10.13 -10.36
C ALA A 64 11.11 11.56 -9.99
N ASP A 65 12.27 11.71 -9.36
CA ASP A 65 12.73 12.98 -8.78
C ASP A 65 14.27 13.11 -8.87
N GLN A 66 14.87 13.96 -8.06
CA GLN A 66 16.32 14.24 -8.11
C GLN A 66 17.16 13.34 -7.20
N ARG A 67 16.55 12.60 -6.27
CA ARG A 67 17.23 11.74 -5.30
C ARG A 67 16.43 10.46 -5.05
N PRO A 68 17.10 9.34 -4.71
CA PRO A 68 16.41 8.13 -4.32
C PRO A 68 15.87 8.25 -2.88
N PRO A 69 14.88 7.41 -2.51
CA PRO A 69 14.48 7.22 -1.12
C PRO A 69 15.55 6.41 -0.37
N PHE A 70 15.25 6.05 0.88
CA PHE A 70 16.04 5.04 1.59
C PHE A 70 16.07 3.73 0.80
N ALA A 71 17.22 3.04 0.81
CA ALA A 71 17.35 1.75 0.14
C ALA A 71 16.62 0.65 0.91
N TYR A 72 15.51 0.15 0.36
CA TYR A 72 14.72 -0.91 0.97
C TYR A 72 15.31 -2.28 0.60
N PHE A 73 15.61 -3.09 1.61
CA PHE A 73 16.06 -4.47 1.38
C PHE A 73 14.88 -5.44 1.37
N PRO A 74 14.84 -6.43 0.45
CA PRO A 74 13.85 -7.50 0.48
C PRO A 74 13.77 -8.17 1.86
N GLY A 75 12.55 -8.47 2.31
CA GLY A 75 12.27 -9.01 3.64
C GLY A 75 12.06 -7.97 4.75
N THR A 76 12.43 -6.70 4.52
CA THR A 76 12.21 -5.64 5.51
C THR A 76 10.72 -5.37 5.69
N LEU A 77 10.25 -5.26 6.93
CA LEU A 77 8.90 -4.81 7.24
C LEU A 77 8.84 -3.29 7.31
N VAL A 78 7.85 -2.71 6.64
CA VAL A 78 7.60 -1.27 6.60
C VAL A 78 6.12 -0.98 6.80
N THR A 79 5.79 0.11 7.47
CA THR A 79 4.42 0.62 7.56
C THR A 79 4.17 1.61 6.45
N VAL A 80 3.18 1.33 5.61
CA VAL A 80 2.80 2.14 4.46
C VAL A 80 1.51 2.91 4.77
N ARG A 81 1.60 4.24 4.79
CA ARG A 81 0.41 5.11 4.73
C ARG A 81 0.07 5.33 3.27
N CYS A 82 -1.04 4.76 2.81
CA CYS A 82 -1.32 4.66 1.39
C CYS A 82 -1.77 5.99 0.75
N LEU A 83 -1.36 6.17 -0.50
CA LEU A 83 -1.93 7.13 -1.44
C LEU A 83 -3.29 6.67 -1.97
N SER A 84 -3.51 5.37 -2.11
CA SER A 84 -4.78 4.84 -2.62
C SER A 84 -5.90 4.94 -1.58
N PHE A 85 -7.13 5.21 -2.02
CA PHE A 85 -8.32 5.13 -1.18
C PHE A 85 -8.92 3.72 -1.20
N LEU A 86 -9.41 3.28 -0.04
CA LEU A 86 -10.40 2.23 0.08
C LEU A 86 -11.75 2.85 0.48
N SER A 87 -12.84 2.11 0.31
CA SER A 87 -14.19 2.58 0.61
C SER A 87 -15.03 1.52 1.28
N TYR A 88 -15.93 1.95 2.16
CA TYR A 88 -16.97 1.12 2.76
C TYR A 88 -18.30 1.89 2.79
N LYS A 89 -19.42 1.17 2.95
CA LYS A 89 -20.73 1.80 3.10
C LYS A 89 -20.79 2.59 4.41
N THR A 90 -21.13 3.87 4.33
CA THR A 90 -21.24 4.76 5.51
C THR A 90 -22.27 4.25 6.52
N SER A 91 -23.38 3.71 6.02
CA SER A 91 -24.39 3.06 6.85
C SER A 91 -24.19 1.54 6.83
N GLY A 92 -23.98 0.95 8.01
CA GLY A 92 -23.87 -0.50 8.19
C GLY A 92 -22.55 -1.12 7.72
N GLY A 93 -21.57 -0.33 7.30
CA GLY A 93 -20.20 -0.77 7.03
C GLY A 93 -19.20 -0.18 8.02
N ALA A 94 -17.98 -0.72 8.02
CA ALA A 94 -16.85 -0.20 8.77
C ALA A 94 -15.57 -0.36 7.94
N GLN A 95 -14.52 0.38 8.31
CA GLN A 95 -13.20 0.22 7.72
C GLN A 95 -12.64 -1.17 8.07
N GLU A 96 -12.02 -1.84 7.09
CA GLU A 96 -11.37 -3.15 7.30
C GLU A 96 -9.89 -3.02 7.71
N ARG A 97 -9.33 -1.82 7.59
CA ARG A 97 -7.96 -1.47 7.91
C ARG A 97 -7.93 -0.15 8.66
N ASP A 98 -6.90 0.03 9.47
CA ASP A 98 -6.67 1.31 10.12
C ASP A 98 -6.53 2.42 9.07
N ALA A 99 -7.16 3.56 9.36
CA ALA A 99 -7.13 4.70 8.49
C ALA A 99 -5.98 5.64 8.84
N VAL A 100 -5.35 6.22 7.82
CA VAL A 100 -4.47 7.37 7.99
C VAL A 100 -5.28 8.48 8.67
N PRO A 101 -4.83 9.03 9.82
CA PRO A 101 -5.57 10.05 10.54
C PRO A 101 -5.95 11.23 9.63
N GLY A 102 -7.23 11.63 9.68
CA GLY A 102 -7.77 12.73 8.86
C GLY A 102 -7.98 12.41 7.38
N SER A 103 -7.85 11.15 6.96
CA SER A 103 -8.07 10.75 5.56
C SER A 103 -9.52 10.48 5.18
N HIS A 104 -10.46 10.50 6.14
CA HIS A 104 -11.86 10.18 5.88
C HIS A 104 -12.55 11.23 5.02
N VAL A 105 -13.25 10.78 3.98
CA VAL A 105 -14.13 11.60 3.15
C VAL A 105 -15.45 10.87 2.99
N VAL A 106 -16.56 11.52 3.33
CA VAL A 106 -17.91 10.95 3.18
C VAL A 106 -18.56 11.55 1.94
N GLU A 107 -18.99 10.69 1.01
CA GLU A 107 -19.72 11.10 -0.19
C GLU A 107 -20.95 10.20 -0.38
N GLY A 108 -22.12 10.78 -0.12
CA GLY A 108 -23.39 10.06 -0.20
C GLY A 108 -23.44 8.87 0.76
N ALA A 109 -23.55 7.66 0.22
CA ALA A 109 -23.63 6.41 0.99
C ALA A 109 -22.26 5.74 1.25
N TRP A 110 -21.16 6.38 0.85
CA TRP A 110 -19.82 5.82 0.91
C TRP A 110 -18.89 6.68 1.76
N THR A 111 -18.04 6.00 2.54
CA THR A 111 -16.93 6.62 3.24
C THR A 111 -15.64 6.10 2.63
N TYR A 112 -14.79 7.03 2.17
CA TYR A 112 -13.46 6.77 1.66
C TYR A 112 -12.43 7.04 2.74
N TYR A 113 -11.37 6.25 2.76
CA TYR A 113 -10.22 6.44 3.66
C TYR A 113 -8.94 5.90 3.03
N ARG A 114 -7.78 6.38 3.49
CA ARG A 114 -6.47 5.86 3.09
C ARG A 114 -6.03 4.82 4.11
N PRO A 115 -5.77 3.56 3.74
CA PRO A 115 -5.36 2.56 4.71
C PRO A 115 -3.90 2.74 5.16
N VAL A 116 -3.64 2.31 6.39
CA VAL A 116 -2.31 2.05 6.93
C VAL A 116 -2.08 0.55 6.87
N LEU A 117 -1.03 0.10 6.17
CA LEU A 117 -0.72 -1.32 5.98
C LEU A 117 0.70 -1.60 6.47
N VAL A 118 0.90 -2.71 7.18
CA VAL A 118 2.25 -3.25 7.42
C VAL A 118 2.57 -4.15 6.23
N MET A 119 3.68 -3.89 5.56
CA MET A 119 4.05 -4.58 4.32
C MET A 119 5.51 -5.04 4.35
N ARG A 120 5.78 -6.19 3.74
CA ARG A 120 7.11 -6.73 3.50
C ARG A 120 7.62 -6.26 2.15
N VAL A 121 8.85 -5.79 2.11
CA VAL A 121 9.55 -5.42 0.87
C VAL A 121 9.86 -6.69 0.08
N MET A 122 9.42 -6.74 -1.17
CA MET A 122 9.67 -7.85 -2.08
C MET A 122 10.84 -7.55 -3.01
N SER A 123 10.90 -6.32 -3.51
CA SER A 123 12.00 -5.84 -4.34
C SER A 123 12.10 -4.32 -4.27
N PHE A 124 13.29 -3.80 -4.56
CA PHE A 124 13.57 -2.38 -4.66
C PHE A 124 14.53 -2.14 -5.81
N SER A 125 14.32 -1.08 -6.57
CA SER A 125 15.19 -0.68 -7.67
C SER A 125 15.34 0.83 -7.75
N ILE A 126 16.52 1.27 -8.16
CA ILE A 126 16.86 2.65 -8.50
C ILE A 126 17.46 2.66 -9.90
N SER A 127 17.08 3.63 -10.72
CA SER A 127 17.63 3.90 -12.03
C SER A 127 17.97 5.39 -12.12
N GLU A 128 19.23 5.68 -12.43
CA GLU A 128 19.75 7.05 -12.53
C GLU A 128 20.14 7.37 -13.97
N GLU A 129 19.74 8.55 -14.42
CA GLU A 129 20.11 9.11 -15.71
C GLU A 129 21.08 10.28 -15.47
N GLU A 130 22.38 10.01 -15.63
CA GLU A 130 23.47 10.92 -15.27
C GLU A 130 23.35 12.31 -15.94
N TRP A 131 23.00 12.33 -17.24
CA TRP A 131 22.97 13.58 -18.02
C TRP A 131 21.68 14.37 -17.87
N ALA A 132 20.55 13.69 -17.61
CA ALA A 132 19.28 14.33 -17.35
C ALA A 132 19.07 14.64 -15.85
N ALA A 133 19.98 14.17 -14.98
CA ALA A 133 19.88 14.21 -13.53
C ALA A 133 18.55 13.62 -13.00
N GLY A 134 18.02 12.60 -13.69
CA GLY A 134 16.78 11.92 -13.33
C GLY A 134 17.04 10.72 -12.42
N VAL A 135 16.32 10.62 -11.31
CA VAL A 135 16.36 9.46 -10.41
C VAL A 135 14.98 8.84 -10.32
N ASN A 136 14.85 7.63 -10.85
CA ASN A 136 13.64 6.83 -10.80
C ASN A 136 13.83 5.70 -9.79
N TRP A 137 12.79 5.42 -9.00
CA TRP A 137 12.83 4.31 -8.07
C TRP A 137 11.48 3.60 -8.00
N SER A 138 11.51 2.32 -7.66
CA SER A 138 10.31 1.55 -7.37
C SER A 138 10.54 0.53 -6.26
N VAL A 139 9.50 0.29 -5.47
CA VAL A 139 9.45 -0.74 -4.43
C VAL A 139 8.19 -1.58 -4.62
N ALA A 140 8.34 -2.91 -4.59
CA ALA A 140 7.23 -3.85 -4.55
C ALA A 140 7.06 -4.36 -3.12
N LEU A 141 5.81 -4.43 -2.67
CA LEU A 141 5.42 -4.66 -1.29
C LEU A 141 4.26 -5.66 -1.24
N GLU A 142 4.25 -6.54 -0.26
CA GLU A 142 3.12 -7.42 0.07
C GLU A 142 2.72 -7.22 1.53
N GLU A 143 1.43 -7.06 1.81
CA GLU A 143 0.92 -6.90 3.17
C GLU A 143 1.31 -8.11 4.02
N TYR A 144 1.77 -7.82 5.24
CA TYR A 144 2.23 -8.80 6.20
C TYR A 144 1.23 -8.88 7.35
N GLU A 145 0.78 -10.09 7.64
CA GLU A 145 -0.03 -10.39 8.82
C GLU A 145 0.88 -10.68 10.01
N LEU A 146 0.61 -10.03 11.15
CA LEU A 146 1.47 -10.10 12.35
C LEU A 146 1.36 -11.42 13.12
N ASP A 147 0.43 -12.31 12.76
CA ASP A 147 0.08 -13.50 13.54
C ASP A 147 0.85 -14.78 13.15
N ASP A 148 1.80 -14.71 12.22
CA ASP A 148 2.44 -15.87 11.57
C ASP A 148 3.93 -16.04 11.92
N ASP A 149 4.34 -15.76 13.17
CA ASP A 149 5.70 -16.08 13.64
C ASP A 149 5.75 -17.53 14.17
N PRO A 150 6.43 -18.48 13.49
CA PRO A 150 6.71 -19.77 14.10
C PRO A 150 7.79 -19.58 15.17
N SER A 151 7.39 -19.74 16.44
CA SER A 151 8.30 -19.90 17.58
C SER A 151 9.33 -20.99 17.35
#